data_AF-A0A818LW58-F1
#
_entry.id   AF-A0A818LW58-F1
#
_cell.length_a   1.000
_cell.length_b   1.000
_cell.length_c   1.000
_cell.angle_alpha   90.00
_cell.angle_beta   90.00
_cell.angle_gamma   90.00
#
_symmetry.space_group_name_H-M   'P 1'
#
loop_
_entity.id
_entity.type
_entity.pdbx_description
1 polymer ?
#
loop_
_entity_poly.entity_id
_entity_poly.type
_entity_poly.pdbx_seq_one_letter_code
_entity_poly.pdbx_strand_id
1 'polypeptide(L)'
;MILISTSEPNGLCLIETADLDGETNLKPREALEVTVNIQDDLEKLSKFDAEIECEPPNNNFLRFEGTLKWNRQIYSLKNDNFLLRGTRLRNTEWAFGIVCYAGPDTKLMQNSNTPKFKRTKIDNWLNKIILGVNYFILS
;
A
#
# COMPACT_ATOMS: atom_id res chain seq x y z
N MET A 1 2.26 -0.06 5.44
CA MET A 1 3.16 -0.20 6.59
C MET A 1 2.52 0.46 7.78
N ILE A 2 2.74 -0.07 8.98
CA ILE A 2 2.31 0.55 10.23
C ILE A 2 3.34 1.59 10.65
N LEU A 3 2.87 2.80 10.92
CA LEU A 3 3.70 3.93 11.32
C LEU A 3 4.17 3.76 12.78
N ILE A 4 5.48 3.88 13.00
CA ILE A 4 6.10 3.70 14.32
C ILE A 4 6.62 5.05 14.84
N SER A 5 7.35 5.79 14.02
CA SER A 5 7.83 7.13 14.36
C SER A 5 7.99 7.98 13.08
N THR A 6 7.98 9.30 13.25
CA THR A 6 8.14 10.27 12.15
C THR A 6 9.06 11.39 12.60
N SER A 7 9.52 12.21 11.64
CA SER A 7 10.28 13.44 11.93
C SER A 7 9.49 14.47 12.75
N GLU A 8 8.16 14.33 12.81
CA GLU A 8 7.31 15.27 13.52
C GLU A 8 7.15 14.87 15.00
N PRO A 9 7.11 15.85 15.93
CA PRO A 9 7.15 15.60 17.37
C PRO A 9 5.96 14.81 17.92
N ASN A 10 4.82 14.79 17.23
CA ASN A 10 3.62 14.06 17.64
C ASN A 10 3.46 12.71 16.91
N GLY A 11 4.45 12.26 16.14
CA GLY A 11 4.31 11.07 15.30
C GLY A 11 3.33 11.23 14.13
N LEU A 12 2.93 12.47 13.83
CA LEU A 12 2.10 12.82 12.69
C LEU A 12 2.93 12.72 11.40
N CYS A 13 2.33 12.27 10.30
CA CYS A 13 2.82 12.53 8.97
C CYS A 13 1.68 12.86 8.01
N LEU A 14 2.01 13.59 6.95
CA LEU A 14 1.06 13.91 5.90
C LEU A 14 1.36 13.06 4.66
N ILE A 15 0.32 12.47 4.10
CA ILE A 15 0.42 11.67 2.88
C ILE A 15 -0.46 12.22 1.78
N GLU A 16 0.05 12.17 0.56
CA GLU A 16 -0.70 12.40 -0.66
C GLU A 16 -1.14 11.05 -1.25
N THR A 17 -2.42 10.95 -1.66
CA THR A 17 -3.02 9.72 -2.19
C THR A 17 -3.42 9.83 -3.66
N ALA A 18 -2.96 10.85 -4.40
CA ALA A 18 -3.31 11.07 -5.79
C ALA A 18 -3.08 9.84 -6.70
N ASP A 19 -2.04 9.05 -6.41
CA ASP A 19 -1.74 7.81 -7.17
C ASP A 19 -2.71 6.64 -6.86
N LEU A 20 -3.57 6.76 -5.83
CA LEU A 20 -4.54 5.76 -5.39
C LEU A 20 -5.98 6.12 -5.76
N ASP A 21 -6.42 7.33 -5.42
CA ASP A 21 -7.80 7.78 -5.52
C ASP A 21 -7.97 9.07 -6.34
N GLY A 22 -6.87 9.66 -6.82
CA GLY A 22 -6.89 10.92 -7.57
C GLY A 22 -7.11 12.17 -6.70
N GLU A 23 -7.15 12.02 -5.37
CA GLU A 23 -7.29 13.15 -4.46
C GLU A 23 -5.95 13.86 -4.23
N THR A 24 -5.94 15.19 -4.32
CA THR A 24 -4.74 16.04 -4.13
C THR A 24 -4.56 16.54 -2.70
N ASN A 25 -5.57 16.34 -1.85
CA ASN A 25 -5.52 16.78 -0.46
C ASN A 25 -4.56 15.90 0.34
N LEU A 26 -3.81 16.53 1.24
CA LEU A 26 -2.97 15.80 2.18
C LEU A 26 -3.84 15.17 3.27
N LYS A 27 -3.63 13.88 3.53
CA LYS A 27 -4.30 13.11 4.57
C LYS A 27 -3.35 12.91 5.75
N PRO A 28 -3.75 13.26 6.98
CA PRO A 28 -2.94 12.99 8.16
C PRO A 28 -2.93 11.50 8.51
N ARG A 29 -1.79 11.03 8.97
CA ARG A 29 -1.54 9.70 9.53
C ARG A 29 -0.72 9.87 10.79
N GLU A 30 -0.89 8.98 11.76
CA GLU A 30 -0.30 9.13 13.09
C GLU A 30 0.26 7.82 13.61
N ALA A 31 1.47 7.87 14.16
CA ALA A 31 2.04 6.76 14.90
C ALA A 31 1.27 6.54 16.21
N LEU A 32 1.45 5.38 16.84
CA LEU A 32 0.93 5.21 18.19
C LEU A 32 1.74 6.07 19.17
N GLU A 33 1.08 6.75 20.10
CA GLU A 33 1.74 7.61 21.10
C GLU A 33 2.89 6.90 21.82
N VAL A 34 2.73 5.61 22.10
CA VAL A 34 3.74 4.79 22.79
C VAL A 34 5.02 4.60 21.97
N THR A 35 4.95 4.66 20.63
CA THR A 35 6.10 4.47 19.73
C THR A 35 6.75 5.78 19.29
N VAL A 36 6.10 6.94 19.49
CA VAL A 36 6.61 8.26 19.03
C VAL A 36 8.03 8.55 19.54
N ASN A 37 8.31 8.21 20.80
CA ASN A 37 9.61 8.47 21.46
C ASN A 37 10.79 7.65 20.93
N ILE A 38 10.54 6.71 20.00
CA ILE A 38 11.60 5.98 19.31
C ILE A 38 12.34 6.92 18.36
N GLN A 39 11.61 7.79 17.64
CA GLN A 39 12.16 8.74 16.66
C GLN A 39 13.17 8.08 15.71
N ASP A 40 14.29 8.75 15.41
CA ASP A 40 15.41 8.31 14.58
C ASP A 40 16.54 7.64 15.37
N ASP A 41 16.27 7.27 16.63
CA ASP A 41 17.21 6.56 17.48
C ASP A 41 17.35 5.10 17.02
N LEU A 42 18.44 4.84 16.29
CA LEU A 42 18.77 3.53 15.73
C LEU A 42 18.89 2.44 16.81
N GLU A 43 19.34 2.78 18.01
CA GLU A 43 19.44 1.78 19.09
C GLU A 43 18.05 1.37 19.59
N LYS A 44 17.14 2.33 19.75
CA LYS A 44 15.75 2.04 20.13
C LYS A 44 15.03 1.26 19.05
N LEU A 45 15.22 1.64 17.78
CA LEU A 45 14.66 0.91 16.63
C LEU A 45 15.18 -0.53 16.59
N SER A 46 16.48 -0.75 16.82
CA SER A 46 17.06 -2.10 16.85
C SER A 46 16.56 -2.96 18.01
N LYS A 47 16.16 -2.34 19.12
CA LYS A 47 15.60 -3.02 20.31
C LYS A 47 14.07 -3.11 20.26
N PHE A 48 13.43 -2.57 19.23
CA PHE A 48 11.99 -2.58 19.08
C PHE A 48 11.49 -3.97 18.70
N ASP A 49 11.04 -4.71 19.72
CA ASP A 49 10.51 -6.07 19.59
C ASP A 49 9.00 -6.06 19.83
N ALA A 50 8.21 -6.07 18.76
CA ALA A 50 6.76 -6.02 18.80
C ALA A 50 6.12 -6.99 17.80
N GLU A 51 4.96 -7.52 18.15
CA GLU A 51 4.17 -8.41 17.30
C GLU A 51 2.96 -7.65 16.73
N ILE A 52 2.73 -7.76 15.42
CA ILE A 52 1.57 -7.17 14.77
C ILE A 52 0.65 -8.28 14.27
N GLU A 53 -0.62 -8.21 14.67
CA GLU A 53 -1.69 -9.06 14.18
C GLU A 53 -2.68 -8.17 13.41
N CYS A 54 -2.95 -8.47 12.14
CA CYS A 54 -3.81 -7.63 11.31
C CYS A 54 -4.72 -8.46 10.41
N GLU A 55 -5.75 -7.81 9.86
CA GLU A 55 -6.68 -8.44 8.93
C GLU A 55 -5.98 -9.06 7.70
N PRO A 56 -6.55 -10.12 7.08
CA PRO A 56 -6.03 -10.66 5.84
C PRO A 56 -5.98 -9.62 4.70
N PRO A 57 -5.08 -9.79 3.72
CA PRO A 57 -5.00 -8.92 2.55
C PRO A 57 -6.36 -8.73 1.88
N ASN A 58 -6.72 -7.47 1.61
CA ASN A 58 -7.97 -7.09 0.96
C ASN A 58 -7.79 -5.80 0.14
N ASN A 59 -8.79 -5.45 -0.67
CA ASN A 59 -8.73 -4.33 -1.62
C ASN A 59 -9.36 -3.03 -1.10
N ASN A 60 -9.71 -2.93 0.18
CA ASN A 60 -10.36 -1.76 0.77
C ASN A 60 -9.34 -0.76 1.33
N PHE A 61 -9.15 0.38 0.65
CA PHE A 61 -8.21 1.44 1.06
C PHE A 61 -8.65 2.23 2.30
N LEU A 62 -9.94 2.22 2.63
CA LEU A 62 -10.49 3.04 3.71
C LEU A 62 -10.49 2.32 5.06
N ARG A 63 -10.28 1.01 5.05
CA ARG A 63 -10.28 0.18 6.25
C ARG A 63 -8.92 -0.45 6.46
N PHE A 64 -8.46 -0.44 7.69
CA PHE A 64 -7.41 -1.29 8.19
C PHE A 64 -7.70 -1.57 9.65
N GLU A 65 -7.59 -2.82 10.06
CA GLU A 65 -7.77 -3.26 11.44
C GLU A 65 -6.63 -4.18 11.83
N GLY A 66 -6.00 -3.87 12.97
CA GLY A 66 -4.98 -4.71 13.55
C GLY A 66 -4.71 -4.36 15.00
N THR A 67 -3.75 -5.06 15.59
CA THR A 67 -3.27 -4.84 16.94
C THR A 67 -1.74 -4.92 16.97
N LEU A 68 -1.12 -4.04 17.75
CA LEU A 68 0.30 -4.08 18.09
C LEU A 68 0.41 -4.62 19.52
N LYS A 69 1.10 -5.74 19.70
CA LYS A 69 1.48 -6.26 21.01
C LYS A 69 2.91 -5.84 21.29
N TRP A 70 3.09 -4.97 22.29
CA TRP A 70 4.40 -4.45 22.67
C TRP A 70 4.45 -4.18 24.17
N ASN A 71 5.57 -4.50 24.84
CA ASN A 71 5.76 -4.31 26.28
C ASN A 71 4.62 -4.89 27.14
N ARG A 72 4.10 -6.08 26.77
CA ARG A 72 2.95 -6.76 27.43
C ARG A 72 1.64 -5.97 27.39
N GLN A 73 1.55 -4.96 26.54
CA GLN A 73 0.32 -4.21 26.27
C GLN A 73 -0.13 -4.44 24.83
N ILE A 74 -1.41 -4.20 24.59
CA ILE A 74 -2.04 -4.37 23.28
C ILE A 74 -2.61 -3.01 22.86
N TYR A 75 -2.21 -2.54 21.69
CA TYR A 75 -2.66 -1.27 21.11
C TYR A 75 -3.45 -1.54 19.83
N SER A 76 -4.59 -0.88 19.68
CA SER A 76 -5.40 -0.99 18.46
C SER A 76 -4.78 -0.18 17.33
N LEU A 77 -4.67 -0.78 16.15
CA LEU A 77 -4.21 -0.14 14.93
C LEU A 77 -5.40 0.04 13.98
N LYS A 78 -5.52 1.25 13.43
CA LYS A 78 -6.56 1.63 12.46
C LYS A 78 -5.94 2.15 11.18
N ASN A 79 -6.79 2.53 10.22
CA ASN A 79 -6.35 3.12 8.95
C ASN A 79 -5.44 4.34 9.14
N ASP A 80 -5.65 5.12 10.20
CA ASP A 80 -4.86 6.32 10.49
C ASP A 80 -3.41 6.01 10.90
N ASN A 81 -3.13 4.78 11.35
CA ASN A 81 -1.79 4.31 11.66
C ASN A 81 -1.12 3.60 10.47
N PHE A 82 -1.80 3.50 9.33
CA PHE A 82 -1.38 2.69 8.19
C PHE A 82 -1.09 3.52 6.94
N LEU A 83 0.10 3.34 6.38
CA LEU A 83 0.51 3.92 5.10
C LEU A 83 0.35 2.88 3.97
N LEU A 84 -0.41 3.24 2.93
CA LEU A 84 -0.65 2.37 1.79
C LEU A 84 0.53 2.43 0.80
N ARG A 85 0.75 1.33 0.07
CA ARG A 85 1.62 1.38 -1.11
C ARG A 85 1.02 2.36 -2.11
N GLY A 86 1.83 3.28 -2.65
CA GLY A 86 1.40 4.28 -3.62
C GLY A 86 1.11 5.66 -3.00
N THR A 87 1.12 5.79 -1.68
CA THR A 87 1.05 7.11 -1.04
C THR A 87 2.41 7.79 -1.04
N ARG A 88 2.44 9.11 -1.13
CA ARG A 88 3.69 9.89 -1.04
C ARG A 88 3.73 10.65 0.27
N LEU A 89 4.84 10.51 0.99
CA LEU A 89 5.10 11.30 2.19
C LEU A 89 5.32 12.77 1.79
N ARG A 90 4.66 13.68 2.50
CA ARG A 90 4.72 15.14 2.29
C ARG A 90 4.86 15.82 3.64
N ASN A 91 5.57 16.95 3.69
CA ASN A 91 5.72 17.76 4.90
C ASN A 91 6.17 16.94 6.13
N THR A 92 6.93 15.87 5.89
CA THR A 92 7.51 14.98 6.88
C THR A 92 8.77 14.43 6.23
N GLU A 93 9.92 14.64 6.85
CA GLU A 93 11.23 14.33 6.25
C GLU A 93 11.45 12.82 6.17
N TRP A 94 11.09 12.11 7.23
CA TRP A 94 11.23 10.66 7.31
C TRP A 94 10.11 10.04 8.15
N ALA A 95 9.86 8.75 7.90
CA ALA A 95 8.92 7.96 8.66
C ALA A 95 9.44 6.52 8.77
N PHE A 96 9.52 6.01 10.00
CA PHE A 96 9.81 4.61 10.27
C PHE A 96 8.52 3.81 10.44
N GLY A 97 8.53 2.57 9.96
CA GLY A 97 7.40 1.69 10.17
C GLY A 97 7.63 0.26 9.73
N ILE A 98 6.66 -0.59 10.07
CA ILE A 98 6.71 -2.03 9.85
C ILE A 98 5.86 -2.41 8.64
N VAL A 99 6.43 -3.19 7.73
CA VAL A 99 5.72 -3.66 6.52
C VAL A 99 4.81 -4.83 6.86
N CYS A 100 3.48 -4.63 6.81
CA CYS A 100 2.50 -5.70 7.03
C CYS A 100 2.10 -6.45 5.75
N TYR A 101 2.09 -5.76 4.61
CA TYR A 101 1.73 -6.36 3.31
C TYR A 101 2.81 -6.03 2.28
N ALA A 102 3.23 -7.02 1.50
CA ALA A 102 4.25 -6.89 0.48
C ALA A 102 3.77 -7.45 -0.87
N GLY A 103 4.24 -6.87 -1.97
CA GLY A 103 3.96 -7.37 -3.31
C GLY A 103 2.45 -7.47 -3.62
N PRO A 104 1.95 -8.64 -4.09
CA PRO A 104 0.53 -8.86 -4.41
C PRO A 104 -0.43 -8.63 -3.24
N ASP A 105 0.04 -8.77 -2.00
CA ASP A 105 -0.81 -8.64 -0.81
C ASP A 105 -1.11 -7.18 -0.46
N THR A 106 -0.37 -6.23 -1.05
CA THR A 106 -0.67 -4.81 -0.85
C THR A 106 -2.06 -4.47 -1.37
N LYS A 107 -2.81 -3.65 -0.62
CA LYS A 107 -4.19 -3.28 -1.01
C LYS A 107 -4.28 -2.73 -2.43
N LEU A 108 -3.26 -1.97 -2.86
CA LEU A 108 -3.17 -1.42 -4.22
C LEU A 108 -3.13 -2.54 -5.29
N MET A 109 -2.37 -3.61 -5.03
CA MET A 109 -2.29 -4.75 -5.95
C MET A 109 -3.57 -5.59 -5.90
N GLN A 110 -4.19 -5.75 -4.73
CA GLN A 110 -5.49 -6.40 -4.59
C GLN A 110 -6.61 -5.64 -5.33
N ASN A 111 -6.48 -4.32 -5.47
CA ASN A 111 -7.39 -3.49 -6.25
C ASN A 111 -7.02 -3.43 -7.75
N SER A 112 -5.84 -3.91 -8.13
CA SER A 112 -5.38 -3.89 -9.51
C SER A 112 -5.95 -5.05 -10.32
N ASN A 113 -6.36 -4.78 -11.56
CA ASN A 113 -6.76 -5.83 -12.48
C ASN A 113 -5.54 -6.63 -12.95
N THR A 114 -5.70 -7.94 -13.08
CA THR A 114 -4.69 -8.77 -13.73
C THR A 114 -4.44 -8.26 -15.15
N PRO A 115 -3.18 -8.00 -15.53
CA PRO A 115 -2.87 -7.47 -16.86
C PRO A 115 -3.31 -8.49 -17.90
N LYS A 116 -4.28 -8.10 -18.73
CA LYS A 116 -4.74 -8.91 -19.87
C LYS A 116 -3.94 -8.52 -21.11
N PHE A 117 -3.55 -9.53 -21.89
CA PHE A 117 -2.92 -9.29 -23.19
C PHE A 117 -3.87 -8.49 -24.08
N LYS A 118 -3.49 -7.25 -24.41
CA LYS A 118 -4.28 -6.38 -25.29
C LYS A 118 -3.97 -6.73 -26.74
N ARG A 119 -5.00 -7.08 -27.52
CA ARG A 119 -4.94 -7.19 -28.98
C ARG A 119 -5.69 -6.02 -29.60
N THR A 120 -5.16 -5.47 -30.68
CA THR A 120 -5.88 -4.41 -31.39
C THR A 120 -7.06 -4.99 -32.14
N LYS A 121 -8.08 -4.15 -32.42
CA LYS A 121 -9.18 -4.55 -33.31
C LYS A 121 -8.67 -4.90 -34.70
N ILE A 122 -7.57 -4.27 -35.13
CA ILE A 122 -6.91 -4.51 -36.42
C ILE A 122 -6.30 -5.91 -36.44
N ASP A 123 -5.59 -6.35 -35.40
CA ASP A 123 -5.03 -7.71 -35.33
C ASP A 123 -6.12 -8.78 -35.48
N ASN A 124 -7.25 -8.58 -34.80
CA ASN A 124 -8.40 -9.47 -34.92
C ASN A 124 -9.02 -9.46 -36.33
N TRP A 125 -9.00 -8.31 -37.02
CA TRP A 125 -9.52 -8.18 -38.39
C TRP A 125 -8.57 -8.79 -39.43
N LEU A 126 -7.26 -8.55 -39.29
CA LEU A 126 -6.22 -9.15 -40.13
C LEU A 126 -6.26 -10.67 -40.03
N ASN A 127 -6.41 -11.24 -38.83
CA ASN A 127 -6.57 -12.68 -38.66
C ASN A 127 -7.77 -13.25 -39.44
N LYS A 128 -8.89 -12.52 -39.50
CA LYS A 128 -10.06 -12.94 -40.31
C LYS A 128 -9.78 -12.89 -41.81
N ILE A 129 -9.07 -11.86 -42.28
CA ILE A 129 -8.67 -11.76 -43.69
C ILE A 129 -7.71 -12.89 -44.06
N ILE A 130 -6.70 -13.16 -43.22
CA ILE A 130 -5.73 -14.23 -43.44
C ILE A 130 -6.45 -15.59 -43.55
N LEU A 131 -7.42 -15.85 -42.68
CA LEU A 131 -8.24 -17.07 -42.76
C LEU A 131 -9.06 -17.11 -44.06
N GLY A 132 -9.66 -16.00 -44.47
CA GLY A 132 -10.41 -15.90 -45.72
C GLY A 132 -9.54 -16.13 -46.97
N VAL A 133 -8.34 -15.54 -47.02
CA VAL A 133 -7.40 -15.72 -48.13
C VAL A 133 -6.88 -17.16 -48.17
N ASN A 134 -6.51 -17.75 -47.03
CA ASN A 134 -6.08 -19.15 -46.98
C ASN A 134 -7.19 -20.09 -47.44
N TYR A 135 -8.43 -19.85 -47.01
CA TYR A 135 -9.58 -20.63 -47.47
C TYR A 135 -9.73 -20.53 -49.00
N PHE A 136 -9.65 -19.33 -49.57
CA PHE A 136 -9.73 -19.11 -51.01
C PHE A 136 -8.63 -19.81 -51.80
N ILE A 137 -7.38 -19.82 -51.30
CA ILE A 137 -6.25 -20.47 -51.99
C ILE A 137 -6.34 -22.01 -51.95
N LEU A 138 -6.94 -22.58 -50.89
CA LEU A 138 -7.07 -24.03 -50.69
C LEU A 138 -8.38 -24.62 -51.23
N SER A 139 -9.28 -23.79 -51.78
CA SER A 139 -10.55 -24.19 -52.41
C SER A 139 -10.38 -24.35 -53.92
#